data_AF-A0A0S1YD90-F1
#
_entry.id   AF-A0A0S1YD90-F1
#
_cell.length_a   1.000
_cell.length_b   1.000
_cell.length_c   1.000
_cell.angle_alpha   90.00
_cell.angle_beta   90.00
_cell.angle_gamma   90.00
#
_symmetry.space_group_name_H-M   'P 1'
#
loop_
_entity.id
_entity.type
_entity.pdbx_description
1 polymer ?
#
loop_
_entity_poly.entity_id
_entity_poly.type
_entity_poly.pdbx_seq_one_letter_code
_entity_poly.pdbx_strand_id
1 'polypeptide(L)'
;MPDGTPVDIILNTHGVPRRMNIGQILETHLGWVAKAGWNIEGAPEWAAKLPEGMQSAPSDSIVATPVFDGAQEKELEGLLGSTLPNRDGDVMVNAQGKAELFDGRSGEPF
;
A
#
# COMPACT_ATOMS: atom_id res chain seq x y z
N MET A 1 -3.96 3.88 -13.93
CA MET A 1 -4.33 4.64 -12.73
C MET A 1 -4.69 6.07 -13.14
N PRO A 2 -5.34 6.89 -12.28
CA PRO A 2 -5.69 8.28 -12.60
C PRO A 2 -4.55 9.15 -13.15
N ASP A 3 -3.32 8.85 -12.73
CA ASP A 3 -2.07 9.49 -13.17
C ASP A 3 -1.55 8.99 -14.53
N GLY A 4 -2.29 8.10 -15.21
CA GLY A 4 -1.90 7.48 -16.47
C GLY A 4 -0.91 6.33 -16.34
N THR A 5 -0.41 6.01 -15.14
CA THR A 5 0.49 4.88 -14.94
C THR A 5 -0.26 3.55 -15.20
N PRO A 6 0.19 2.72 -16.15
CA PRO A 6 -0.42 1.41 -16.40
C PRO A 6 -0.05 0.41 -15.30
N VAL A 7 -0.88 -0.60 -15.11
CA VAL A 7 -0.55 -1.74 -14.25
C VAL A 7 0.23 -2.76 -15.07
N ASP A 8 1.36 -3.25 -14.54
CA ASP A 8 2.22 -4.19 -15.26
C ASP A 8 1.65 -5.62 -15.31
N ILE A 9 1.03 -6.07 -14.21
CA ILE A 9 0.53 -7.44 -14.06
C ILE A 9 -0.84 -7.42 -13.39
N ILE A 10 -1.79 -8.20 -13.93
CA ILE A 10 -3.13 -8.40 -13.36
C ILE A 10 -3.25 -9.83 -12.85
N LEU A 11 -3.53 -9.99 -11.56
CA LEU A 11 -3.76 -11.28 -10.92
C LEU A 11 -5.26 -11.58 -10.77
N ASN A 12 -5.62 -12.87 -10.77
CA ASN A 12 -7.00 -13.30 -10.59
C ASN A 12 -7.36 -13.44 -9.09
N THR A 13 -8.43 -12.77 -8.67
CA THR A 13 -8.92 -12.74 -7.28
C THR A 13 -9.44 -14.09 -6.80
N HIS A 14 -10.03 -14.91 -7.68
CA HIS A 14 -10.66 -16.18 -7.29
C HIS A 14 -9.69 -17.22 -6.71
N GLY A 15 -8.40 -17.11 -7.06
CA GLY A 15 -7.38 -18.06 -6.62
C GLY A 15 -6.88 -17.80 -5.19
N VAL A 16 -7.05 -16.58 -4.68
CA VAL A 16 -6.43 -16.14 -3.42
C VAL A 16 -7.09 -16.77 -2.19
N PRO A 17 -8.42 -16.65 -1.98
CA PRO A 17 -9.04 -17.22 -0.78
C PRO A 17 -8.96 -18.74 -0.73
N ARG A 18 -9.02 -19.40 -1.90
CA ARG A 18 -8.99 -20.87 -2.00
C ARG A 18 -7.65 -21.48 -1.58
N ARG A 19 -6.55 -20.74 -1.70
CA ARG A 19 -5.20 -21.20 -1.37
C ARG A 19 -4.74 -20.77 0.02
N MET A 20 -5.56 -19.98 0.73
CA MET A 20 -5.22 -19.42 2.04
C MET A 20 -3.89 -18.63 2.04
N ASN A 21 -3.50 -18.06 0.89
CA ASN A 21 -2.24 -17.34 0.72
C ASN A 21 -2.46 -15.82 0.74
N ILE A 22 -3.03 -15.31 1.84
CA ILE A 22 -3.31 -13.88 2.02
C ILE A 22 -2.05 -13.00 2.07
N GLY A 23 -0.89 -13.61 2.36
CA GLY A 23 0.40 -12.91 2.42
C GLY A 23 0.71 -12.09 1.17
N GLN A 24 0.30 -12.54 -0.03
CA GLN A 24 0.50 -11.78 -1.27
C GLN A 24 -0.27 -10.44 -1.28
N ILE A 25 -1.42 -10.38 -0.61
CA ILE A 25 -2.23 -9.15 -0.51
C ILE A 25 -1.59 -8.20 0.49
N LEU A 26 -1.15 -8.73 1.64
CA LEU A 26 -0.39 -7.97 2.64
C LEU A 26 0.91 -7.40 2.05
N GLU A 27 1.61 -8.19 1.24
CA GLU A 27 2.80 -7.77 0.51
C GLU A 27 2.48 -6.70 -0.54
N THR A 28 1.36 -6.83 -1.26
CA THR A 28 0.94 -5.80 -2.23
C THR A 28 0.68 -4.47 -1.55
N HIS A 29 0.01 -4.48 -0.40
CA HIS A 29 -0.24 -3.27 0.40
C HIS A 29 1.07 -2.66 0.92
N LEU A 30 1.94 -3.47 1.52
CA LEU A 30 3.22 -2.98 2.05
C LEU A 30 4.14 -2.49 0.93
N GLY A 31 4.15 -3.19 -0.20
CA GLY A 31 4.88 -2.80 -1.40
C GLY A 31 4.41 -1.46 -1.94
N TRP A 32 3.09 -1.19 -1.92
CA TRP A 32 2.57 0.13 -2.29
C TRP A 32 3.03 1.22 -1.31
N VAL A 33 2.92 0.98 0.00
CA VAL A 33 3.40 1.93 1.03
C VAL A 33 4.88 2.25 0.82
N ALA A 34 5.71 1.23 0.57
CA ALA A 34 7.13 1.38 0.30
C ALA A 34 7.41 2.14 -1.00
N LYS A 35 6.62 1.90 -2.06
CA LYS A 35 6.75 2.59 -3.35
C LYS A 35 6.37 4.07 -3.23
N ALA A 36 5.26 4.38 -2.59
CA ALA A 36 4.78 5.75 -2.43
C ALA A 36 5.60 6.54 -1.38
N GLY A 37 6.05 5.87 -0.33
CA GLY A 37 6.54 6.52 0.88
C GLY A 37 5.38 6.91 1.80
N TRP A 38 5.69 7.28 3.04
CA TRP A 38 4.69 7.65 4.04
C TRP A 38 5.20 8.71 5.00
N ASN A 39 4.26 9.40 5.64
CA ASN A 39 4.52 10.32 6.73
C ASN A 39 3.39 10.25 7.76
N ILE A 40 3.71 9.77 8.96
CA ILE A 40 2.74 9.61 10.04
C ILE A 40 2.64 10.92 10.81
N GLU A 41 1.44 11.51 10.84
CA GLU A 41 1.18 12.71 11.65
C GLU A 41 0.82 12.34 13.09
N GLY A 42 1.50 12.98 14.05
CA GLY A 42 1.25 12.78 15.48
C GLY A 42 1.79 11.47 16.03
N ALA A 43 1.06 10.89 17.01
CA ALA A 43 1.43 9.64 17.68
C ALA A 43 0.20 8.74 17.82
N PRO A 44 -0.31 8.19 16.71
CA PRO A 44 -1.49 7.34 16.76
C PRO A 44 -1.20 6.01 17.48
N GLU A 45 -2.21 5.44 18.13
CA GLU A 45 -2.05 4.22 18.94
C GLU A 45 -1.52 3.03 18.12
N TRP A 46 -1.91 2.93 16.84
CA TRP A 46 -1.46 1.86 15.95
C TRP A 46 0.04 1.93 15.65
N ALA A 47 0.64 3.13 15.71
CA ALA A 47 2.07 3.34 15.45
C ALA A 47 2.94 3.17 16.70
N ALA A 48 2.34 2.89 17.87
CA ALA A 48 3.06 2.87 19.15
C ALA A 48 4.18 1.82 19.22
N LYS A 49 4.11 0.76 18.41
CA LYS A 49 5.10 -0.32 18.34
C LYS A 49 6.07 -0.21 17.16
N LEU A 50 5.88 0.79 16.29
CA LEU A 50 6.79 0.98 15.18
C LEU A 50 8.18 1.37 15.71
N PRO A 51 9.27 0.85 15.11
CA PRO A 51 10.63 1.22 15.44
C PRO A 51 10.86 2.74 15.36
N GLU A 52 11.77 3.25 16.18
CA GLU A 52 12.21 4.65 16.08
C GLU A 52 12.75 4.93 14.67
N GLY A 53 12.30 6.03 14.06
CA GLY A 53 12.67 6.40 12.70
C GLY A 53 11.76 5.87 11.60
N MET A 54 10.76 5.01 11.91
CA MET A 54 9.73 4.60 10.94
C MET A 54 8.55 5.58 10.83
N GLN A 55 8.59 6.73 11.51
CA GLN A 55 7.49 7.71 11.41
C GLN A 55 7.33 8.28 10.00
N SER A 56 8.40 8.29 9.20
CA SER A 56 8.37 8.75 7.82
C SER A 56 9.40 8.00 6.99
N ALA A 57 9.07 7.75 5.73
CA ALA A 57 10.04 7.22 4.76
C ALA A 57 9.76 7.80 3.37
N PRO A 58 10.81 8.08 2.57
CA PRO A 58 10.65 8.57 1.21
C PRO A 58 10.05 7.50 0.30
N SER A 59 9.59 7.91 -0.89
CA SER A 59 9.21 7.00 -1.97
C SER A 59 10.36 6.06 -2.33
N ASP A 60 10.03 4.88 -2.87
CA ASP A 60 11.00 3.83 -3.23
C ASP A 60 11.88 3.33 -2.07
N SER A 61 11.30 3.30 -0.86
CA SER A 61 12.01 2.80 0.33
C SER A 61 12.11 1.28 0.36
N ILE A 62 13.26 0.77 0.83
CA ILE A 62 13.44 -0.65 1.10
C ILE A 62 12.94 -0.94 2.51
N VAL A 63 12.03 -1.90 2.64
CA VAL A 63 11.45 -2.34 3.91
C VAL A 63 11.72 -3.82 4.14
N ALA A 64 11.73 -4.24 5.40
CA ALA A 64 11.94 -5.62 5.79
C ALA A 64 10.88 -6.06 6.82
N THR A 65 10.26 -7.21 6.58
CA THR A 65 9.33 -7.87 7.51
C THR A 65 9.91 -9.22 7.92
N PRO A 66 10.50 -9.35 9.12
CA PRO A 66 10.93 -10.64 9.64
C PRO A 66 9.77 -11.65 9.64
N VAL A 67 10.06 -12.91 9.33
CA VAL A 67 9.03 -13.94 9.07
C VAL A 67 8.01 -14.08 10.22
N PHE A 68 8.46 -13.90 11.47
CA PHE A 68 7.61 -14.09 12.67
C PHE A 68 7.45 -12.82 13.52
N ASP A 69 7.98 -11.69 13.07
CA ASP A 69 7.97 -10.41 13.80
C ASP A 69 7.86 -9.24 12.81
N GLY A 70 6.99 -9.42 11.81
CA GLY A 70 6.75 -8.45 10.75
C GLY A 70 5.64 -7.46 11.10
N ALA A 71 5.29 -6.63 10.11
CA ALA A 71 4.22 -5.65 10.22
C ALA A 71 2.87 -6.31 10.57
N GLN A 72 2.19 -5.74 11.56
CA GLN A 72 0.86 -6.14 11.97
C GLN A 72 -0.21 -5.49 11.08
N GLU A 73 -1.40 -6.08 11.03
CA GLU A 73 -2.51 -5.59 10.18
C GLU A 73 -2.87 -4.13 10.46
N LYS A 74 -2.96 -3.75 11.74
CA LYS A 74 -3.27 -2.37 12.15
C LYS A 74 -2.19 -1.36 11.75
N GLU A 75 -0.92 -1.78 11.77
CA GLU A 75 0.19 -0.94 11.36
C GLU A 75 0.14 -0.72 9.84
N LEU A 76 -0.14 -1.77 9.08
CA LEU A 76 -0.25 -1.70 7.63
C LEU A 76 -1.45 -0.85 7.17
N GLU A 77 -2.60 -0.97 7.82
CA GLU A 77 -3.78 -0.13 7.55
C GLU A 77 -3.49 1.35 7.85
N GLY A 78 -2.84 1.64 8.99
CA GLY A 78 -2.43 2.99 9.35
C GLY A 78 -1.42 3.59 8.37
N LEU A 79 -0.45 2.79 7.92
CA LEU A 79 0.55 3.19 6.93
C LEU A 79 -0.09 3.50 5.56
N LEU A 80 -1.03 2.68 5.10
CA LEU A 80 -1.78 2.93 3.86
C LEU A 80 -2.51 4.28 3.90
N GLY A 81 -3.14 4.60 5.04
CA GLY A 81 -3.79 5.88 5.28
C GLY A 81 -2.84 7.08 5.38
N SER A 82 -1.52 6.85 5.46
CA SER A 82 -0.49 7.88 5.65
C SER A 82 0.48 7.98 4.46
N THR A 83 0.10 7.42 3.30
CA THR A 83 0.95 7.41 2.10
C THR A 83 1.11 8.81 1.51
N LEU A 84 2.29 9.07 0.95
CA LEU A 84 2.60 10.34 0.30
C LEU A 84 1.87 10.45 -1.05
N PRO A 85 1.44 11.67 -1.43
CA PRO A 85 0.89 11.92 -2.76
C PRO A 85 1.97 11.75 -3.85
N ASN A 86 1.53 11.51 -5.07
CA ASN A 86 2.40 11.49 -6.24
C ASN A 86 2.87 12.91 -6.62
N ARG A 87 3.61 13.02 -7.74
CA ARG A 87 4.10 14.32 -8.27
C ARG A 87 2.99 15.35 -8.48
N ASP A 88 1.79 14.89 -8.83
CA ASP A 88 0.67 15.75 -9.21
C ASP A 88 -0.21 16.11 -7.99
N GLY A 89 0.16 15.63 -6.80
CA GLY A 89 -0.51 15.92 -5.53
C GLY A 89 -1.60 14.92 -5.14
N ASP A 90 -1.78 13.85 -5.93
CA ASP A 90 -2.86 12.88 -5.75
C ASP A 90 -2.40 11.68 -4.91
N VAL A 91 -3.25 11.27 -3.97
CA VAL A 91 -3.10 10.01 -3.25
C VAL A 91 -3.84 8.92 -4.03
N MET A 92 -3.07 8.02 -4.63
CA MET A 92 -3.61 7.06 -5.61
C MET A 92 -4.37 5.89 -4.98
N VAL A 93 -4.02 5.51 -3.74
CA VAL A 93 -4.56 4.36 -3.04
C VAL A 93 -5.17 4.83 -1.73
N ASN A 94 -6.40 4.41 -1.46
CA ASN A 94 -7.09 4.75 -0.21
C ASN A 94 -6.57 3.93 0.99
N ALA A 95 -7.03 4.26 2.20
CA ALA A 95 -6.65 3.56 3.43
C ALA A 95 -6.98 2.06 3.43
N GLN A 96 -7.91 1.61 2.56
CA GLN A 96 -8.26 0.19 2.39
C GLN A 96 -7.37 -0.54 1.37
N GLY A 97 -6.35 0.11 0.82
CA GLY A 97 -5.43 -0.49 -0.15
C GLY A 97 -6.00 -0.59 -1.57
N LYS A 98 -7.04 0.18 -1.90
CA LYS A 98 -7.68 0.16 -3.23
C LYS A 98 -7.46 1.47 -3.99
N ALA A 99 -7.30 1.37 -5.30
CA ALA A 99 -7.24 2.48 -6.24
C ALA A 99 -8.36 2.35 -7.28
N GLU A 100 -8.82 3.48 -7.80
CA GLU A 100 -9.66 3.51 -9.00
C GLU A 100 -8.79 3.26 -10.23
N LEU A 101 -9.29 2.45 -11.17
CA LEU A 101 -8.61 2.12 -12.41
C LEU A 101 -9.50 2.48 -13.60
N PHE A 102 -8.86 2.74 -14.73
CA PHE A 102 -9.52 3.00 -15.99
C PHE A 102 -9.22 1.85 -16.97
N ASP A 103 -10.22 1.44 -17.73
CA ASP A 103 -10.03 0.48 -18.81
C ASP A 103 -9.28 1.14 -19.97
N GLY A 104 -8.04 0.73 -20.21
CA GLY A 104 -7.23 1.25 -21.31
C GLY A 104 -7.77 0.92 -22.71
N ARG A 105 -8.79 0.06 -22.85
CA ARG A 105 -9.44 -0.23 -24.14
C ARG A 105 -10.63 0.69 -24.45
N SER A 106 -11.45 0.98 -23.45
CA SER A 106 -12.67 1.79 -23.61
C SER A 106 -12.51 3.23 -23.13
N GLY A 107 -11.63 3.47 -22.16
CA GLY A 107 -11.44 4.75 -21.48
C GLY A 107 -12.34 4.98 -20.27
N GLU A 108 -13.26 4.07 -19.98
CA GLU A 108 -14.21 4.19 -18.87
C GLU A 108 -13.56 3.76 -17.53
N PRO A 109 -14.00 4.35 -16.39
CA PRO A 109 -13.61 3.89 -15.06
C PRO A 109 -14.24 2.52 -14.72
N PHE A 110 -13.59 1.75 -13.85
CA PHE A 110 -14.07 0.44 -13.34
C PHE A 110 -14.93 0.52 -12.08
#